data_AF-W0IY51-F1
#
_entry.id   AF-W0IY51-F1
#
_cell.length_a   1.000
_cell.length_b   1.000
_cell.length_c   1.000
_cell.angle_alpha   90.00
_cell.angle_beta   90.00
_cell.angle_gamma   90.00
#
_symmetry.space_group_name_H-M   'P 1'
#
loop_
_entity.id
_entity.type
_entity.pdbx_description
1 polymer ?
#
loop_
_entity_poly.entity_id
_entity_poly.type
_entity_poly.pdbx_seq_one_letter_code
_entity_poly.pdbx_strand_id
1 'polypeptide(L)'
;MKTRTSTCRKFVKPTGAALAAAALASLSHATDGNWISIDTPTDWSDATKWESGNIADGVGATATINTNIGGAKTINIDSNRTLGTLNIGDTNNTHAFTLAATNDAVLTLDNGGSGAHINQLSTSKGDTLSANITLDDDVTFSNASGNTLLVTGNISGTRALTINSTGTGATRFNGANSFSAVTIKNGTLGVGQRQALGDGVITIGDASAGTGANATLSLYGSSGSFSDTANAIHVVGTGVNTLVHTSWAATFTNTVTLDQDLILRITGTSTNALTLSGAITGTGGLITETPWGSPNVISLTGKGSNYSGGLTVKAGRTSVRYTDGLGTGDVTIGDAANTGIAASLTIGGTSEGFSATNQLHVRGNGVNTLGVTAWSATYSGPITLHDSNLTLQANSTSGATLTVDGGITGTGDLTLTTTGHATNTGASPTRVFLNGFVNNTGTITSTSTGVPTTRGVYIAGTIGSNVTDIIQTGAQSRLVLTGTDNAFTGDVDIQGGTLTLGSGAVTTTATFLTDTASLYLYTTDESGLVLNFKDYTVIESIAGLYIDGAKQAAGTWGAIGSGADYESTLITGTGLLQVGAVPEPATVALLAGAFVLGGTLAIRRFRNRK
;
A
#
# COMPACT_ATOMS: atom_id res chain seq x y z
N MET A 1 72.62 -2.17 -81.73
CA MET A 1 71.42 -2.94 -81.33
C MET A 1 70.21 -2.30 -82.00
N LYS A 2 69.53 -3.09 -82.85
CA LYS A 2 68.35 -2.88 -83.73
C LYS A 2 67.47 -1.60 -83.64
N THR A 3 67.48 -0.84 -84.75
CA THR A 3 66.39 -0.43 -85.70
C THR A 3 64.99 0.11 -85.28
N ARG A 4 64.64 1.24 -85.93
CA ARG A 4 63.40 1.63 -86.69
C ARG A 4 62.10 1.99 -85.92
N THR A 5 61.51 3.19 -86.09
CA THR A 5 60.70 3.79 -87.19
C THR A 5 59.17 3.58 -87.04
N SER A 6 58.47 4.70 -86.81
CA SER A 6 57.15 5.19 -87.28
C SER A 6 55.88 4.31 -87.41
N THR A 7 54.76 5.05 -87.23
CA THR A 7 53.45 5.02 -87.93
C THR A 7 52.27 4.16 -87.43
N CYS A 8 51.29 4.88 -86.84
CA CYS A 8 49.88 5.04 -87.28
C CYS A 8 49.04 3.81 -87.67
N ARG A 9 47.89 3.61 -86.98
CA ARG A 9 46.62 3.18 -87.61
C ARG A 9 45.40 3.65 -86.80
N LYS A 10 44.52 4.39 -87.49
CA LYS A 10 43.13 4.71 -87.12
C LYS A 10 42.21 3.48 -87.26
N PHE A 11 40.97 3.65 -86.75
CA PHE A 11 39.67 2.98 -86.99
C PHE A 11 39.08 2.48 -85.65
N VAL A 12 37.84 2.70 -85.21
CA VAL A 12 36.64 3.48 -85.60
C VAL A 12 35.68 3.42 -84.37
N LYS A 13 34.91 4.49 -84.07
CA LYS A 13 33.81 4.57 -83.04
C LYS A 13 32.58 3.71 -83.46
N PRO A 14 31.47 3.50 -82.69
CA PRO A 14 30.99 4.18 -81.46
C PRO A 14 30.33 3.26 -80.40
N THR A 15 29.91 3.79 -79.24
CA THR A 15 28.51 3.72 -78.72
C THR A 15 28.41 4.19 -77.26
N GLY A 16 27.46 5.10 -77.02
CA GLY A 16 26.66 5.22 -75.79
C GLY A 16 27.38 5.45 -74.45
N ALA A 17 27.71 6.69 -74.11
CA ALA A 17 27.82 7.09 -72.71
C ALA A 17 26.42 7.40 -72.19
N ALA A 18 25.91 6.53 -71.32
CA ALA A 18 24.64 6.70 -70.63
C ALA A 18 24.69 7.95 -69.75
N LEU A 19 23.70 8.82 -69.93
CA LEU A 19 23.38 9.92 -69.03
C LEU A 19 22.90 9.31 -67.71
N ALA A 20 23.72 9.36 -66.66
CA ALA A 20 23.28 9.01 -65.32
C ALA A 20 22.32 10.11 -64.83
N ALA A 21 21.02 9.88 -64.98
CA ALA A 21 20.00 10.68 -64.32
C ALA A 21 20.12 10.43 -62.81
N ALA A 22 20.74 11.36 -62.09
CA ALA A 22 20.61 11.43 -60.64
C ALA A 22 19.12 11.65 -60.36
N ALA A 23 18.46 10.65 -59.79
CA ALA A 23 17.13 10.78 -59.23
C ALA A 23 17.23 11.81 -58.10
N LEU A 24 16.86 13.06 -58.39
CA LEU A 24 16.45 14.03 -57.40
C LEU A 24 15.22 13.44 -56.73
N ALA A 25 15.39 12.71 -55.63
CA ALA A 25 14.28 12.49 -54.72
C ALA A 25 13.80 13.88 -54.32
N SER A 26 12.57 14.23 -54.72
CA SER A 26 11.90 15.42 -54.20
C SER A 26 11.86 15.27 -52.69
N LEU A 27 12.68 16.05 -51.97
CA LEU A 27 12.47 16.30 -50.55
C LEU A 27 11.06 16.88 -50.48
N SER A 28 10.08 16.10 -50.04
CA SER A 28 8.73 16.62 -49.82
C SER A 28 8.85 17.66 -48.73
N HIS A 29 8.70 18.93 -49.10
CA HIS A 29 8.65 20.02 -48.12
C HIS A 29 7.43 19.82 -47.24
N ALA A 30 7.63 19.99 -45.93
CA ALA A 30 6.52 20.10 -45.00
C ALA A 30 5.55 21.18 -45.46
N THR A 31 4.26 20.83 -45.51
CA THR A 31 3.17 21.75 -45.78
C THR A 31 2.27 21.77 -44.55
N ASP A 32 2.05 22.94 -43.97
CA ASP A 32 1.08 23.12 -42.90
C ASP A 32 -0.33 23.25 -43.48
N GLY A 33 -1.33 22.76 -42.75
CA GLY A 33 -2.72 22.81 -43.19
C GLY A 33 -3.70 23.08 -42.05
N ASN A 34 -4.72 23.88 -42.36
CA ASN A 34 -5.87 24.10 -41.50
C ASN A 34 -7.10 23.43 -42.12
N TRP A 35 -7.73 22.53 -41.38
CA TRP A 35 -8.91 21.81 -41.82
C TRP A 35 -10.17 22.65 -41.67
N ILE A 36 -10.92 22.83 -42.76
CA ILE A 36 -12.12 23.71 -42.82
C ILE A 36 -13.43 22.95 -43.08
N SER A 37 -13.35 21.64 -43.35
CA SER A 37 -14.55 20.87 -43.69
C SER A 37 -15.47 20.64 -42.50
N ILE A 38 -16.77 20.78 -42.77
CA ILE A 38 -17.87 20.36 -41.88
C ILE A 38 -18.61 19.12 -42.40
N ASP A 39 -18.15 18.52 -43.50
CA ASP A 39 -18.72 17.30 -44.09
C ASP A 39 -18.13 16.03 -43.44
N THR A 40 -18.79 14.87 -43.58
CA THR A 40 -18.28 13.58 -43.05
C THR A 40 -18.90 12.36 -43.76
N PRO A 41 -18.15 11.25 -43.96
CA PRO A 41 -16.69 11.17 -43.87
C PRO A 41 -16.03 11.88 -45.05
N THR A 42 -14.82 12.39 -44.87
CA THR A 42 -14.04 13.03 -45.93
C THR A 42 -12.57 12.65 -45.84
N ASP A 43 -11.91 12.56 -46.99
CA ASP A 43 -10.53 12.12 -47.10
C ASP A 43 -9.53 13.25 -46.81
N TRP A 44 -8.43 12.92 -46.14
CA TRP A 44 -7.36 13.85 -45.81
C TRP A 44 -6.70 14.42 -47.06
N SER A 45 -6.61 13.64 -48.15
CA SER A 45 -6.05 14.07 -49.43
C SER A 45 -6.90 15.07 -50.22
N ASP A 46 -8.15 15.32 -49.83
CA ASP A 46 -9.02 16.26 -50.53
C ASP A 46 -8.63 17.71 -50.20
N ALA A 47 -7.86 18.34 -51.11
CA ALA A 47 -7.43 19.72 -50.98
C ALA A 47 -8.59 20.71 -50.75
N THR A 48 -9.82 20.40 -51.18
CA THR A 48 -10.98 21.30 -50.95
C THR A 48 -11.40 21.38 -49.50
N LYS A 49 -10.92 20.45 -48.65
CA LYS A 49 -11.20 20.40 -47.21
C LYS A 49 -10.17 21.15 -46.36
N TRP A 50 -9.11 21.66 -46.98
CA TRP A 50 -8.05 22.44 -46.36
C TRP A 50 -8.10 23.90 -46.77
N GLU A 51 -7.85 24.80 -45.83
CA GLU A 51 -7.70 26.24 -46.09
C GLU A 51 -6.64 26.46 -47.18
N SER A 52 -7.01 27.20 -48.24
CA SER A 52 -6.16 27.46 -49.41
C SER A 52 -5.65 26.22 -50.16
N GLY A 53 -6.20 25.02 -49.91
CA GLY A 53 -5.76 23.78 -50.55
C GLY A 53 -4.46 23.18 -49.99
N ASN A 54 -3.97 23.69 -48.87
CA ASN A 54 -2.72 23.23 -48.26
C ASN A 54 -2.98 21.97 -47.41
N ILE A 55 -2.74 20.80 -48.01
CA ILE A 55 -2.86 19.52 -47.31
C ILE A 55 -1.69 19.40 -46.33
N ALA A 56 -1.99 19.22 -45.04
CA ALA A 56 -0.97 19.03 -44.02
C ALA A 56 -0.23 17.70 -44.23
N ASP A 57 1.06 17.75 -44.58
CA ASP A 57 1.91 16.57 -44.78
C ASP A 57 3.40 16.93 -44.82
N GLY A 58 4.25 16.02 -44.34
CA GLY A 58 5.70 16.12 -44.32
C GLY A 58 6.31 16.31 -42.93
N VAL A 59 7.62 16.06 -42.82
CA VAL A 59 8.38 16.15 -41.56
C VAL A 59 8.32 17.57 -40.99
N GLY A 60 7.78 17.72 -39.78
CA GLY A 60 7.59 19.02 -39.14
C GLY A 60 6.30 19.75 -39.53
N ALA A 61 5.47 19.19 -40.42
CA ALA A 61 4.20 19.79 -40.80
C ALA A 61 3.21 19.87 -39.63
N THR A 62 2.43 20.93 -39.59
CA THR A 62 1.35 21.14 -38.62
C THR A 62 -0.01 20.96 -39.28
N ALA A 63 -0.81 20.02 -38.78
CA ALA A 63 -2.23 19.92 -39.08
C ALA A 63 -3.05 20.54 -37.96
N THR A 64 -3.94 21.48 -38.29
CA THR A 64 -4.87 22.09 -37.34
C THR A 64 -6.32 21.76 -37.70
N ILE A 65 -6.98 20.99 -36.84
CA ILE A 65 -8.36 20.52 -36.97
C ILE A 65 -9.19 21.12 -35.83
N ASN A 66 -9.59 22.38 -36.01
CA ASN A 66 -10.30 23.16 -35.00
C ASN A 66 -11.56 23.85 -35.53
N THR A 67 -12.12 23.36 -36.62
CA THR A 67 -13.36 23.92 -37.16
C THR A 67 -14.54 23.56 -36.25
N ASN A 68 -15.40 24.54 -35.96
CA ASN A 68 -16.66 24.28 -35.26
C ASN A 68 -17.58 23.43 -36.14
N ILE A 69 -18.10 22.32 -35.60
CA ILE A 69 -18.87 21.32 -36.35
C ILE A 69 -20.28 21.17 -35.77
N GLY A 70 -21.27 20.84 -36.62
CA GLY A 70 -22.67 20.64 -36.20
C GLY A 70 -23.06 19.19 -35.88
N GLY A 71 -22.07 18.30 -35.76
CA GLY A 71 -22.23 16.86 -35.55
C GLY A 71 -20.86 16.19 -35.54
N ALA A 72 -20.74 14.96 -35.00
CA ALA A 72 -19.47 14.25 -35.00
C ALA A 72 -18.95 14.04 -36.45
N LYS A 73 -17.64 14.20 -36.66
CA LYS A 73 -17.01 14.11 -37.98
C LYS A 73 -15.90 13.08 -38.01
N THR A 74 -15.85 12.29 -39.09
CA THR A 74 -14.76 11.37 -39.39
C THR A 74 -13.92 11.93 -40.53
N ILE A 75 -12.61 12.02 -40.31
CA ILE A 75 -11.61 12.36 -41.32
C ILE A 75 -10.82 11.09 -41.62
N ASN A 76 -10.79 10.69 -42.89
CA ASN A 76 -10.07 9.49 -43.31
C ASN A 76 -8.62 9.85 -43.66
N ILE A 77 -7.66 9.27 -42.94
CA ILE A 77 -6.28 9.13 -43.41
C ILE A 77 -6.31 8.10 -44.54
N ASP A 78 -6.35 8.58 -45.78
CA ASP A 78 -6.59 7.78 -46.99
C ASP A 78 -5.32 7.37 -47.75
N SER A 79 -4.21 7.97 -47.34
CA SER A 79 -2.84 7.68 -47.73
C SER A 79 -1.94 7.98 -46.53
N ASN A 80 -0.74 7.39 -46.46
CA ASN A 80 0.18 7.65 -45.35
C ASN A 80 0.47 9.15 -45.23
N ARG A 81 0.44 9.67 -44.00
CA ARG A 81 0.70 11.08 -43.70
C ARG A 81 1.81 11.20 -42.68
N THR A 82 2.64 12.24 -42.83
CA THR A 82 3.65 12.59 -41.85
C THR A 82 3.33 13.96 -41.26
N LEU A 83 3.35 14.10 -39.94
CA LEU A 83 3.14 15.36 -39.24
C LEU A 83 4.17 15.55 -38.12
N GLY A 84 4.61 16.79 -37.92
CA GLY A 84 5.31 17.19 -36.70
C GLY A 84 4.34 17.57 -35.57
N THR A 85 3.18 18.17 -35.90
CA THR A 85 2.17 18.56 -34.93
C THR A 85 0.74 18.31 -35.44
N LEU A 86 -0.11 17.73 -34.59
CA LEU A 86 -1.56 17.63 -34.80
C LEU A 86 -2.28 18.40 -33.69
N ASN A 87 -2.99 19.47 -34.04
CA ASN A 87 -3.93 20.14 -33.15
C ASN A 87 -5.35 19.69 -33.50
N ILE A 88 -6.13 19.22 -32.53
CA ILE A 88 -7.47 18.67 -32.77
C ILE A 88 -8.47 19.12 -31.72
N GLY A 89 -9.69 19.44 -32.14
CA GLY A 89 -10.82 19.61 -31.25
C GLY A 89 -11.85 20.60 -31.75
N ASP A 90 -13.11 20.29 -31.49
CA ASP A 90 -14.21 21.23 -31.70
C ASP A 90 -14.02 22.48 -30.81
N THR A 91 -14.31 23.66 -31.34
CA THR A 91 -14.01 24.94 -30.65
C THR A 91 -15.05 25.30 -29.59
N ASN A 92 -16.17 24.60 -29.53
CA ASN A 92 -17.26 24.88 -28.58
C ASN A 92 -17.70 23.68 -27.72
N ASN A 93 -16.97 22.56 -27.75
CA ASN A 93 -17.20 21.37 -26.92
C ASN A 93 -18.55 20.68 -27.18
N THR A 94 -19.06 20.72 -28.41
CA THR A 94 -20.37 20.11 -28.73
C THR A 94 -20.23 18.75 -29.40
N HIS A 95 -19.22 18.58 -30.26
CA HIS A 95 -19.02 17.36 -31.02
C HIS A 95 -17.54 16.94 -31.08
N ALA A 96 -17.29 15.72 -31.54
CA ALA A 96 -15.96 15.11 -31.59
C ALA A 96 -15.52 14.85 -33.03
N PHE A 97 -14.21 14.95 -33.26
CA PHE A 97 -13.55 14.46 -34.45
C PHE A 97 -13.08 13.01 -34.26
N THR A 98 -13.10 12.23 -35.34
CA THR A 98 -12.47 10.92 -35.44
C THR A 98 -11.49 10.92 -36.61
N LEU A 99 -10.20 10.66 -36.36
CA LEU A 99 -9.21 10.40 -37.42
C LEU A 99 -9.10 8.90 -37.60
N ALA A 100 -9.63 8.38 -38.70
CA ALA A 100 -9.65 6.96 -39.03
C ALA A 100 -8.77 6.66 -40.25
N ALA A 101 -8.14 5.50 -40.30
CA ALA A 101 -7.44 5.07 -41.50
C ALA A 101 -8.42 4.46 -42.51
N THR A 102 -8.18 4.70 -43.80
CA THR A 102 -8.66 3.84 -44.88
C THR A 102 -7.44 3.21 -45.57
N ASN A 103 -7.61 2.01 -46.13
CA ASN A 103 -6.54 1.26 -46.81
C ASN A 103 -5.28 1.02 -45.96
N ASP A 104 -5.44 0.80 -44.65
CA ASP A 104 -4.34 0.60 -43.69
C ASP A 104 -3.32 1.76 -43.63
N ALA A 105 -3.70 2.95 -44.07
CA ALA A 105 -2.84 4.12 -44.02
C ALA A 105 -2.43 4.48 -42.58
N VAL A 106 -1.20 4.96 -42.44
CA VAL A 106 -0.56 5.26 -41.15
C VAL A 106 -0.34 6.76 -41.02
N LEU A 107 -0.51 7.27 -39.80
CA LEU A 107 -0.07 8.59 -39.41
C LEU A 107 1.33 8.50 -38.76
N THR A 108 2.35 9.00 -39.45
CA THR A 108 3.72 9.12 -38.94
C THR A 108 3.91 10.45 -38.21
N LEU A 109 4.48 10.39 -37.01
CA LEU A 109 4.80 11.56 -36.20
C LEU A 109 6.31 11.80 -36.26
N ASP A 110 6.71 12.84 -36.98
CA ASP A 110 8.10 13.24 -37.22
C ASP A 110 8.20 14.77 -37.26
N ASN A 111 8.97 15.34 -36.34
CA ASN A 111 9.25 16.78 -36.26
C ASN A 111 10.75 17.08 -36.47
N GLY A 112 11.44 16.22 -37.22
CA GLY A 112 12.83 16.40 -37.61
C GLY A 112 13.82 16.37 -36.44
N GLY A 113 13.50 15.65 -35.36
CA GLY A 113 14.32 15.56 -34.15
C GLY A 113 13.92 16.54 -33.05
N SER A 114 12.95 17.42 -33.27
CA SER A 114 12.50 18.40 -32.25
C SER A 114 11.46 17.83 -31.28
N GLY A 115 10.97 16.62 -31.54
CA GLY A 115 9.84 16.01 -30.83
C GLY A 115 8.51 16.44 -31.44
N ALA A 116 7.65 15.48 -31.73
CA ALA A 116 6.34 15.72 -32.33
C ALA A 116 5.22 15.86 -31.29
N HIS A 117 4.08 16.41 -31.70
CA HIS A 117 2.99 16.78 -30.78
C HIS A 117 1.62 16.33 -31.27
N ILE A 118 0.79 15.87 -30.34
CA ILE A 118 -0.66 15.71 -30.51
C ILE A 118 -1.35 16.51 -29.40
N ASN A 119 -2.09 17.54 -29.78
CA ASN A 119 -2.71 18.49 -28.88
C ASN A 119 -4.23 18.47 -29.04
N GLN A 120 -4.95 17.95 -28.05
CA GLN A 120 -6.39 18.11 -27.97
C GLN A 120 -6.74 19.43 -27.27
N LEU A 121 -7.51 20.27 -27.95
CA LEU A 121 -7.91 21.60 -27.47
C LEU A 121 -8.76 21.52 -26.20
N SER A 122 -8.68 22.54 -25.34
CA SER A 122 -9.45 22.61 -24.09
C SER A 122 -10.96 22.64 -24.31
N THR A 123 -11.38 23.03 -25.50
CA THR A 123 -12.77 23.06 -25.93
C THR A 123 -13.22 21.77 -26.61
N SER A 124 -12.37 20.74 -26.75
CA SER A 124 -12.77 19.49 -27.43
C SER A 124 -13.79 18.68 -26.63
N LYS A 125 -14.72 18.00 -27.33
CA LYS A 125 -15.66 17.03 -26.75
C LYS A 125 -15.05 15.66 -26.44
N GLY A 126 -13.77 15.46 -26.77
CA GLY A 126 -13.08 14.18 -26.66
C GLY A 126 -13.01 13.50 -28.02
N ASP A 127 -11.89 13.67 -28.69
CA ASP A 127 -11.65 13.21 -30.04
C ASP A 127 -11.09 11.78 -30.05
N THR A 128 -11.20 11.10 -31.19
CA THR A 128 -10.71 9.74 -31.37
C THR A 128 -9.67 9.66 -32.49
N LEU A 129 -8.53 9.03 -32.19
CA LEU A 129 -7.51 8.65 -33.15
C LEU A 129 -7.57 7.13 -33.33
N SER A 130 -8.19 6.67 -34.42
CA SER A 130 -8.33 5.25 -34.74
C SER A 130 -7.42 4.78 -35.86
N ALA A 131 -6.75 5.69 -36.59
CA ALA A 131 -5.64 5.36 -37.47
C ALA A 131 -4.42 4.85 -36.66
N ASN A 132 -3.65 3.94 -37.24
CA ASN A 132 -2.37 3.53 -36.66
C ASN A 132 -1.39 4.71 -36.69
N ILE A 133 -0.55 4.79 -35.65
CA ILE A 133 0.42 5.86 -35.45
C ILE A 133 1.83 5.25 -35.45
N THR A 134 2.76 5.81 -36.21
CA THR A 134 4.19 5.47 -36.15
C THR A 134 4.98 6.64 -35.57
N LEU A 135 5.86 6.36 -34.62
CA LEU A 135 6.72 7.32 -33.95
C LEU A 135 8.12 7.30 -34.56
N ASP A 136 8.43 8.29 -35.40
CA ASP A 136 9.78 8.53 -35.92
C ASP A 136 10.56 9.53 -35.04
N ASP A 137 9.82 10.39 -34.31
CA ASP A 137 10.30 11.22 -33.20
C ASP A 137 9.65 10.85 -31.86
N ASP A 138 10.22 11.34 -30.75
CA ASP A 138 9.54 11.33 -29.45
C ASP A 138 8.26 12.17 -29.54
N VAL A 139 7.14 11.68 -29.00
CA VAL A 139 5.84 12.36 -29.12
C VAL A 139 5.30 12.80 -27.77
N THR A 140 4.86 14.05 -27.70
CA THR A 140 4.07 14.55 -26.58
C THR A 140 2.58 14.58 -26.91
N PHE A 141 1.78 13.88 -26.12
CA PHE A 141 0.32 14.04 -26.09
C PHE A 141 -0.06 15.06 -25.02
N SER A 142 -0.81 16.09 -25.41
CA SER A 142 -1.37 17.10 -24.53
C SER A 142 -2.88 17.13 -24.69
N ASN A 143 -3.62 16.69 -23.66
CA ASN A 143 -5.05 16.89 -23.59
C ASN A 143 -5.37 18.06 -22.67
N ALA A 144 -5.77 19.19 -23.24
CA ALA A 144 -6.20 20.36 -22.48
C ALA A 144 -7.70 20.32 -22.10
N SER A 145 -8.45 19.33 -22.61
CA SER A 145 -9.90 19.19 -22.39
C SER A 145 -10.24 18.48 -21.08
N GLY A 146 -11.46 18.73 -20.58
CA GLY A 146 -12.07 17.89 -19.55
C GLY A 146 -12.53 16.52 -20.05
N ASN A 147 -12.58 16.30 -21.37
CA ASN A 147 -13.02 15.06 -22.01
C ASN A 147 -11.84 14.19 -22.45
N THR A 148 -12.07 12.88 -22.61
CA THR A 148 -11.02 11.92 -22.97
C THR A 148 -10.57 12.07 -24.42
N LEU A 149 -9.26 12.17 -24.67
CA LEU A 149 -8.67 11.90 -25.99
C LEU A 149 -8.46 10.38 -26.11
N LEU A 150 -9.13 9.73 -27.06
CA LEU A 150 -9.10 8.28 -27.21
C LEU A 150 -8.21 7.87 -28.39
N VAL A 151 -7.22 7.02 -28.14
CA VAL A 151 -6.38 6.40 -29.19
C VAL A 151 -6.65 4.90 -29.23
N THR A 152 -7.30 4.45 -30.30
CA THR A 152 -7.59 3.03 -30.52
C THR A 152 -6.70 2.39 -31.57
N GLY A 153 -6.09 3.18 -32.45
CA GLY A 153 -5.05 2.70 -33.35
C GLY A 153 -3.81 2.24 -32.58
N ASN A 154 -3.03 1.34 -33.18
CA ASN A 154 -1.76 0.91 -32.60
C ASN A 154 -0.73 2.04 -32.73
N ILE A 155 0.06 2.25 -31.67
CA ILE A 155 1.21 3.15 -31.68
C ILE A 155 2.48 2.31 -31.77
N SER A 156 3.22 2.44 -32.85
CA SER A 156 4.46 1.69 -33.13
C SER A 156 5.66 2.61 -33.31
N GLY A 157 6.87 2.07 -33.20
CA GLY A 157 8.13 2.82 -33.35
C GLY A 157 9.04 2.65 -32.14
N THR A 158 10.30 3.08 -32.22
CA THR A 158 11.28 2.91 -31.13
C THR A 158 11.45 4.15 -30.25
N ARG A 159 10.59 5.16 -30.45
CA ARG A 159 10.62 6.44 -29.74
C ARG A 159 9.77 6.42 -28.49
N ALA A 160 10.00 7.41 -27.63
CA ALA A 160 9.31 7.55 -26.36
C ALA A 160 8.04 8.41 -26.48
N LEU A 161 7.11 8.19 -25.56
CA LEU A 161 5.92 9.01 -25.39
C LEU A 161 5.99 9.86 -24.12
N THR A 162 5.46 11.07 -24.20
CA THR A 162 5.21 11.94 -23.05
C THR A 162 3.73 12.30 -22.98
N ILE A 163 3.11 12.13 -21.82
CA ILE A 163 1.79 12.69 -21.51
C ILE A 163 2.00 13.97 -20.70
N ASN A 164 1.56 15.09 -21.23
CA ASN A 164 1.64 16.40 -20.58
C ASN A 164 0.31 17.13 -20.72
N SER A 165 -0.72 16.56 -20.10
CA SER A 165 -2.10 17.04 -20.21
C SER A 165 -2.43 18.02 -19.09
N THR A 166 -3.00 19.18 -19.43
CA THR A 166 -3.44 20.20 -18.47
C THR A 166 -4.92 20.10 -18.12
N GLY A 167 -5.71 19.43 -18.96
CA GLY A 167 -7.12 19.16 -18.72
C GLY A 167 -7.35 17.98 -17.78
N THR A 168 -8.57 17.87 -17.25
CA THR A 168 -8.96 16.76 -16.37
C THR A 168 -9.29 15.47 -17.15
N GLY A 169 -9.45 15.56 -18.47
CA GLY A 169 -9.70 14.42 -19.33
C GLY A 169 -8.45 13.56 -19.51
N ALA A 170 -8.62 12.23 -19.54
CA ALA A 170 -7.51 11.32 -19.77
C ALA A 170 -7.04 11.36 -21.23
N THR A 171 -5.76 11.06 -21.47
CA THR A 171 -5.30 10.52 -22.76
C THR A 171 -5.35 9.01 -22.65
N ARG A 172 -6.11 8.33 -23.51
CA ARG A 172 -6.47 6.92 -23.32
C ARG A 172 -5.94 6.06 -24.46
N PHE A 173 -5.12 5.06 -24.15
CA PHE A 173 -4.55 4.13 -25.13
C PHE A 173 -5.23 2.76 -25.02
N ASN A 174 -5.76 2.30 -26.14
CA ASN A 174 -6.39 0.98 -26.28
C ASN A 174 -5.71 0.08 -27.33
N GLY A 175 -4.83 0.62 -28.17
CA GLY A 175 -4.08 -0.17 -29.15
C GLY A 175 -3.11 -1.16 -28.52
N ALA A 176 -2.61 -2.11 -29.32
CA ALA A 176 -1.45 -2.92 -28.99
C ALA A 176 -0.19 -2.17 -29.45
N ASN A 177 0.50 -1.54 -28.49
CA ASN A 177 1.56 -0.57 -28.76
C ASN A 177 2.95 -1.19 -28.59
N SER A 178 3.95 -0.64 -29.27
CA SER A 178 5.35 -1.11 -29.25
C SER A 178 6.39 0.02 -29.15
N PHE A 179 6.02 1.15 -28.55
CA PHE A 179 6.95 2.25 -28.24
C PHE A 179 7.93 1.93 -27.11
N SER A 180 9.03 2.67 -27.01
CA SER A 180 10.17 2.31 -26.16
C SER A 180 10.08 2.75 -24.70
N ALA A 181 9.27 3.75 -24.36
CA ALA A 181 8.98 4.19 -23.00
C ALA A 181 7.78 5.16 -22.98
N VAL A 182 7.15 5.33 -21.82
CA VAL A 182 6.14 6.38 -21.61
C VAL A 182 6.40 7.15 -20.32
N THR A 183 6.38 8.48 -20.39
CA THR A 183 6.47 9.38 -19.24
C THR A 183 5.16 10.13 -19.07
N ILE A 184 4.55 10.05 -17.89
CA ILE A 184 3.38 10.84 -17.50
C ILE A 184 3.88 12.03 -16.69
N LYS A 185 4.11 13.17 -17.33
CA LYS A 185 4.57 14.40 -16.65
C LYS A 185 3.43 15.10 -15.92
N ASN A 186 2.26 15.15 -16.57
CA ASN A 186 1.07 15.80 -16.02
C ASN A 186 -0.21 15.15 -16.58
N GLY A 187 -1.25 15.08 -15.74
CA GLY A 187 -2.55 14.56 -16.09
C GLY A 187 -2.65 13.04 -15.98
N THR A 188 -3.59 12.45 -16.74
CA THR A 188 -3.92 11.02 -16.65
C THR A 188 -3.66 10.28 -17.96
N LEU A 189 -2.86 9.22 -17.90
CA LEU A 189 -2.80 8.18 -18.93
C LEU A 189 -3.77 7.05 -18.59
N GLY A 190 -4.71 6.78 -19.49
CA GLY A 190 -5.68 5.70 -19.38
C GLY A 190 -5.28 4.46 -20.18
N VAL A 191 -5.10 3.37 -19.43
CA VAL A 191 -4.89 1.95 -19.72
C VAL A 191 -6.05 0.98 -19.93
N GLY A 192 -6.29 0.44 -21.13
CA GLY A 192 -7.29 -0.63 -21.34
C GLY A 192 -6.76 -2.06 -21.23
N GLN A 193 -5.47 -2.26 -21.53
CA GLN A 193 -4.81 -3.56 -21.58
C GLN A 193 -3.30 -3.36 -21.44
N ARG A 194 -2.57 -4.42 -21.04
CA ARG A 194 -1.11 -4.32 -20.84
C ARG A 194 -0.36 -3.87 -22.10
N GLN A 195 -0.76 -4.35 -23.29
CA GLN A 195 -0.09 -3.98 -24.55
C GLN A 195 -0.23 -2.49 -24.88
N ALA A 196 -1.16 -1.76 -24.25
CA ALA A 196 -1.28 -0.33 -24.47
C ALA A 196 -0.10 0.47 -23.86
N LEU A 197 0.70 -0.14 -22.98
CA LEU A 197 1.83 0.49 -22.28
C LEU A 197 3.14 0.44 -23.05
N GLY A 198 3.20 -0.24 -24.19
CA GLY A 198 4.46 -0.48 -24.91
C GLY A 198 5.41 -1.39 -24.13
N ASP A 199 6.67 -1.45 -24.57
CA ASP A 199 7.62 -2.47 -24.12
C ASP A 199 8.61 -1.98 -23.04
N GLY A 200 8.59 -0.69 -22.69
CA GLY A 200 9.61 -0.08 -21.84
C GLY A 200 9.17 0.39 -20.46
N VAL A 201 9.95 1.32 -19.91
CA VAL A 201 9.72 1.90 -18.59
C VAL A 201 8.53 2.85 -18.63
N ILE A 202 7.71 2.78 -17.57
CA ILE A 202 6.64 3.74 -17.29
C ILE A 202 7.16 4.71 -16.23
N THR A 203 7.36 5.96 -16.61
CA THR A 203 7.71 7.02 -15.68
C THR A 203 6.45 7.77 -15.24
N ILE A 204 6.20 7.84 -13.94
CA ILE A 204 5.08 8.59 -13.34
C ILE A 204 5.65 9.81 -12.61
N GLY A 205 5.33 10.99 -13.11
CA GLY A 205 5.77 12.28 -12.58
C GLY A 205 6.77 12.99 -13.50
N ASP A 206 7.13 14.20 -13.09
CA ASP A 206 8.06 15.07 -13.83
C ASP A 206 9.33 15.32 -13.00
N ALA A 207 10.46 14.79 -13.46
CA ALA A 207 11.76 14.98 -12.81
C ALA A 207 12.27 16.43 -12.87
N SER A 208 11.63 17.30 -13.67
CA SER A 208 11.95 18.72 -13.72
C SER A 208 11.54 19.38 -12.40
N ALA A 209 12.52 19.85 -11.63
CA ALA A 209 12.29 20.41 -10.30
C ALA A 209 11.26 21.56 -10.34
N GLY A 210 10.21 21.45 -9.51
CA GLY A 210 9.34 22.58 -9.16
C GLY A 210 8.02 22.71 -9.93
N THR A 211 7.61 21.76 -10.78
CA THR A 211 6.30 21.84 -11.46
C THR A 211 5.12 21.49 -10.55
N GLY A 212 5.32 20.61 -9.56
CA GLY A 212 4.25 20.13 -8.67
C GLY A 212 3.09 19.44 -9.41
N ALA A 213 3.31 19.04 -10.66
CA ALA A 213 2.28 18.48 -11.54
C ALA A 213 1.90 17.06 -11.10
N ASN A 214 0.60 16.78 -11.04
CA ASN A 214 0.10 15.46 -10.68
C ASN A 214 0.15 14.53 -11.90
N ALA A 215 0.63 13.32 -11.70
CA ALA A 215 0.73 12.30 -12.73
C ALA A 215 -0.05 11.05 -12.32
N THR A 216 -0.92 10.57 -13.21
CA THR A 216 -1.75 9.39 -12.94
C THR A 216 -1.66 8.38 -14.07
N LEU A 217 -1.29 7.14 -13.75
CA LEU A 217 -1.57 5.98 -14.59
C LEU A 217 -2.87 5.35 -14.11
N SER A 218 -3.87 5.23 -14.99
CA SER A 218 -5.19 4.68 -14.68
C SER A 218 -5.45 3.41 -15.47
N LEU A 219 -5.72 2.29 -14.79
CA LEU A 219 -6.01 0.98 -15.37
C LEU A 219 -7.52 0.68 -15.28
N TYR A 220 -8.21 0.48 -16.41
CA TYR A 220 -9.67 0.29 -16.48
C TYR A 220 -10.13 -0.95 -17.29
N GLY A 221 -9.23 -1.85 -17.65
CA GLY A 221 -9.48 -3.01 -18.52
C GLY A 221 -10.45 -4.08 -17.98
N SER A 222 -10.70 -5.12 -18.77
CA SER A 222 -11.49 -6.30 -18.39
C SER A 222 -10.64 -7.40 -17.74
N SER A 223 -11.25 -8.55 -17.40
CA SER A 223 -10.53 -9.68 -16.79
C SER A 223 -9.34 -10.13 -17.64
N GLY A 224 -8.19 -10.34 -17.01
CA GLY A 224 -6.95 -10.75 -17.68
C GLY A 224 -6.24 -9.67 -18.50
N SER A 225 -6.78 -8.44 -18.57
CA SER A 225 -6.15 -7.34 -19.34
C SER A 225 -4.74 -6.98 -18.85
N PHE A 226 -4.46 -7.22 -17.56
CA PHE A 226 -3.22 -6.83 -16.88
C PHE A 226 -2.53 -7.99 -16.14
N SER A 227 -2.71 -9.22 -16.61
CA SER A 227 -1.90 -10.34 -16.13
C SER A 227 -0.44 -10.13 -16.54
N ASP A 228 0.47 -10.09 -15.57
CA ASP A 228 1.92 -10.07 -15.76
C ASP A 228 2.46 -8.94 -16.66
N THR A 229 2.14 -7.70 -16.29
CA THR A 229 2.66 -6.49 -16.95
C THR A 229 4.15 -6.35 -16.66
N ALA A 230 5.00 -6.54 -17.68
CA ALA A 230 6.45 -6.62 -17.55
C ALA A 230 7.18 -5.26 -17.57
N ASN A 231 6.43 -4.15 -17.66
CA ASN A 231 6.98 -2.81 -17.60
C ASN A 231 7.56 -2.53 -16.20
N ALA A 232 8.76 -1.94 -16.16
CA ALA A 232 9.27 -1.32 -14.94
C ALA A 232 8.54 0.01 -14.70
N ILE A 233 8.40 0.40 -13.43
CA ILE A 233 7.82 1.69 -13.04
C ILE A 233 8.91 2.56 -12.41
N HIS A 234 9.03 3.81 -12.84
CA HIS A 234 9.90 4.80 -12.21
C HIS A 234 9.05 5.99 -11.76
N VAL A 235 9.14 6.37 -10.49
CA VAL A 235 8.33 7.45 -9.90
C VAL A 235 9.23 8.61 -9.54
N VAL A 236 8.94 9.78 -10.10
CA VAL A 236 9.77 10.98 -10.00
C VAL A 236 8.93 12.23 -9.72
N GLY A 237 9.57 13.37 -9.50
CA GLY A 237 8.89 14.66 -9.42
C GLY A 237 8.15 14.93 -8.12
N THR A 238 7.79 16.20 -7.90
CA THR A 238 7.25 16.66 -6.60
C THR A 238 5.73 16.73 -6.53
N GLY A 239 5.01 16.37 -7.59
CA GLY A 239 3.56 16.31 -7.58
C GLY A 239 3.02 14.99 -7.01
N VAL A 240 1.70 14.84 -7.03
CA VAL A 240 1.05 13.60 -6.58
C VAL A 240 1.11 12.55 -7.68
N ASN A 241 1.90 11.50 -7.46
CA ASN A 241 2.05 10.38 -8.38
C ASN A 241 1.12 9.24 -7.99
N THR A 242 0.26 8.82 -8.90
CA THR A 242 -0.76 7.81 -8.61
C THR A 242 -0.79 6.70 -9.66
N LEU A 243 -0.82 5.46 -9.20
CA LEU A 243 -1.28 4.31 -9.96
C LEU A 243 -2.69 3.95 -9.50
N VAL A 244 -3.68 4.24 -10.33
CA VAL A 244 -5.09 3.97 -10.08
C VAL A 244 -5.52 2.70 -10.79
N HIS A 245 -6.26 1.87 -10.09
CA HIS A 245 -6.82 0.63 -10.58
C HIS A 245 -8.34 0.60 -10.34
N THR A 246 -9.15 0.55 -11.40
CA THR A 246 -10.61 0.65 -11.30
C THR A 246 -11.35 -0.65 -11.62
N SER A 247 -10.65 -1.70 -12.05
CA SER A 247 -11.26 -2.88 -12.67
C SER A 247 -10.64 -4.19 -12.16
N TRP A 248 -10.37 -5.18 -13.01
CA TRP A 248 -9.91 -6.53 -12.64
C TRP A 248 -8.43 -6.60 -12.28
N ALA A 249 -8.05 -7.60 -11.48
CA ALA A 249 -6.67 -7.75 -10.98
C ALA A 249 -5.56 -7.42 -11.99
N ALA A 250 -4.57 -6.66 -11.53
CA ALA A 250 -3.40 -6.22 -12.28
C ALA A 250 -2.12 -6.63 -11.54
N THR A 251 -1.14 -7.15 -12.28
CA THR A 251 0.18 -7.51 -11.74
C THR A 251 1.27 -6.81 -12.53
N PHE A 252 2.15 -6.08 -11.84
CA PHE A 252 3.41 -5.55 -12.38
C PHE A 252 4.57 -6.40 -11.91
N THR A 253 5.30 -7.01 -12.84
CA THR A 253 6.30 -8.05 -12.53
C THR A 253 7.73 -7.55 -12.45
N ASN A 254 8.00 -6.37 -12.99
CA ASN A 254 9.32 -5.79 -13.03
C ASN A 254 9.52 -4.76 -11.90
N THR A 255 10.74 -4.24 -11.79
CA THR A 255 11.15 -3.35 -10.70
C THR A 255 10.31 -2.07 -10.67
N VAL A 256 10.00 -1.62 -9.45
CA VAL A 256 9.43 -0.31 -9.16
C VAL A 256 10.49 0.53 -8.46
N THR A 257 10.88 1.65 -9.07
CA THR A 257 11.85 2.61 -8.51
C THR A 257 11.11 3.86 -8.06
N LEU A 258 11.20 4.17 -6.77
CA LEU A 258 10.55 5.29 -6.12
C LEU A 258 11.60 6.36 -5.79
N ASP A 259 11.80 7.36 -6.64
CA ASP A 259 12.54 8.55 -6.19
C ASP A 259 11.64 9.39 -5.27
N GLN A 260 10.32 9.27 -5.47
CA GLN A 260 9.25 10.02 -4.83
C GLN A 260 8.09 9.08 -4.48
N ASP A 261 7.17 9.56 -3.63
CA ASP A 261 6.06 8.75 -3.15
C ASP A 261 5.13 8.32 -4.29
N LEU A 262 4.67 7.07 -4.23
CA LEU A 262 3.66 6.52 -5.13
C LEU A 262 2.40 6.16 -4.36
N ILE A 263 1.27 6.72 -4.80
CA ILE A 263 -0.05 6.29 -4.34
C ILE A 263 -0.52 5.12 -5.20
N LEU A 264 -0.72 3.97 -4.55
CA LEU A 264 -1.41 2.81 -5.10
C LEU A 264 -2.87 2.89 -4.68
N ARG A 265 -3.78 3.09 -5.64
CA ARG A 265 -5.21 3.28 -5.34
C ARG A 265 -6.07 2.29 -6.11
N ILE A 266 -6.92 1.56 -5.41
CA ILE A 266 -8.02 0.80 -6.02
C ILE A 266 -9.32 1.60 -5.83
N THR A 267 -10.09 1.80 -6.89
CA THR A 267 -11.40 2.48 -6.83
C THR A 267 -12.57 1.58 -7.25
N GLY A 268 -12.30 0.47 -7.93
CA GLY A 268 -13.33 -0.51 -8.31
C GLY A 268 -13.86 -1.28 -7.09
N THR A 269 -15.13 -1.71 -7.11
CA THR A 269 -15.76 -2.42 -5.97
C THR A 269 -15.76 -3.94 -6.10
N SER A 270 -15.40 -4.49 -7.27
CA SER A 270 -15.20 -5.93 -7.50
C SER A 270 -13.99 -6.46 -6.71
N THR A 271 -13.83 -7.79 -6.58
CA THR A 271 -12.65 -8.41 -5.94
C THR A 271 -11.41 -8.21 -6.80
N ASN A 272 -10.66 -7.14 -6.53
CA ASN A 272 -9.52 -6.74 -7.34
C ASN A 272 -8.24 -6.75 -6.52
N ALA A 273 -7.17 -7.22 -7.13
CA ALA A 273 -5.82 -7.11 -6.58
C ALA A 273 -4.99 -6.20 -7.46
N LEU A 274 -4.32 -5.21 -6.87
CA LEU A 274 -3.21 -4.52 -7.51
C LEU A 274 -1.91 -5.10 -6.93
N THR A 275 -1.17 -5.83 -7.73
CA THR A 275 0.02 -6.57 -7.30
C THR A 275 1.28 -5.95 -7.87
N LEU A 276 2.24 -5.63 -7.00
CA LEU A 276 3.62 -5.36 -7.35
C LEU A 276 4.43 -6.61 -6.98
N SER A 277 4.94 -7.34 -7.98
CA SER A 277 5.72 -8.56 -7.77
C SER A 277 7.20 -8.44 -8.13
N GLY A 278 7.62 -7.33 -8.73
CA GLY A 278 9.03 -6.96 -8.82
C GLY A 278 9.53 -6.27 -7.54
N ALA A 279 10.85 -6.16 -7.39
CA ALA A 279 11.47 -5.45 -6.28
C ALA A 279 11.07 -3.97 -6.28
N ILE A 280 10.96 -3.37 -5.09
CA ILE A 280 10.63 -1.95 -4.90
C ILE A 280 11.84 -1.26 -4.29
N THR A 281 12.36 -0.22 -4.92
CA THR A 281 13.63 0.44 -4.52
C THR A 281 13.48 1.96 -4.51
N GLY A 282 14.46 2.69 -3.96
CA GLY A 282 14.54 4.15 -4.04
C GLY A 282 14.25 4.89 -2.72
N THR A 283 14.16 6.22 -2.76
CA THR A 283 14.00 7.06 -1.57
C THR A 283 12.55 7.37 -1.21
N GLY A 284 11.63 7.26 -2.17
CA GLY A 284 10.21 7.51 -1.98
C GLY A 284 9.47 6.40 -1.22
N GLY A 285 8.28 6.72 -0.75
CA GLY A 285 7.39 5.82 -0.02
C GLY A 285 6.25 5.25 -0.87
N LEU A 286 5.55 4.28 -0.28
CA LEU A 286 4.31 3.75 -0.82
C LEU A 286 3.13 4.22 0.03
N ILE A 287 2.08 4.69 -0.61
CA ILE A 287 0.81 5.05 0.03
C ILE A 287 -0.28 4.18 -0.58
N THR A 288 -0.99 3.41 0.23
CA THR A 288 -2.00 2.45 -0.27
C THR A 288 -3.41 2.85 0.15
N GLU A 289 -4.32 2.83 -0.81
CA GLU A 289 -5.73 3.17 -0.63
C GLU A 289 -6.63 2.19 -1.38
N THR A 290 -7.46 1.44 -0.67
CA THR A 290 -8.53 0.63 -1.28
C THR A 290 -9.90 1.01 -0.70
N PRO A 291 -11.01 0.74 -1.41
CA PRO A 291 -12.34 1.08 -0.93
C PRO A 291 -12.65 0.33 0.38
N TRP A 292 -13.29 1.00 1.33
CA TRP A 292 -13.67 0.39 2.60
C TRP A 292 -14.74 -0.69 2.43
N GLY A 293 -14.67 -1.76 3.24
CA GLY A 293 -15.61 -2.89 3.18
C GLY A 293 -15.48 -3.78 1.94
N SER A 294 -14.51 -3.48 1.05
CA SER A 294 -14.24 -4.26 -0.14
C SER A 294 -13.23 -5.38 0.15
N PRO A 295 -13.33 -6.54 -0.54
CA PRO A 295 -12.29 -7.58 -0.54
C PRO A 295 -11.01 -7.19 -1.31
N ASN A 296 -10.93 -5.96 -1.83
CA ASN A 296 -9.77 -5.46 -2.54
C ASN A 296 -8.49 -5.49 -1.72
N VAL A 297 -7.38 -5.77 -2.39
CA VAL A 297 -6.06 -5.83 -1.76
C VAL A 297 -4.97 -5.23 -2.64
N ILE A 298 -4.12 -4.40 -2.05
CA ILE A 298 -2.83 -4.05 -2.65
C ILE A 298 -1.82 -5.09 -2.17
N SER A 299 -1.20 -5.81 -3.09
CA SER A 299 -0.32 -6.94 -2.78
C SER A 299 1.13 -6.62 -3.15
N LEU A 300 2.01 -6.57 -2.15
CA LEU A 300 3.44 -6.41 -2.31
C LEU A 300 4.09 -7.80 -2.20
N THR A 301 4.55 -8.32 -3.33
CA THR A 301 5.01 -9.72 -3.46
C THR A 301 6.42 -9.85 -4.02
N GLY A 302 7.07 -8.74 -4.36
CA GLY A 302 8.46 -8.75 -4.83
C GLY A 302 9.45 -8.93 -3.68
N LYS A 303 10.47 -9.74 -3.95
CA LYS A 303 11.64 -9.95 -3.08
C LYS A 303 12.76 -8.99 -3.50
N GLY A 304 13.62 -8.60 -2.56
CA GLY A 304 14.74 -7.69 -2.77
C GLY A 304 14.38 -6.21 -2.70
N SER A 305 13.25 -5.88 -2.07
CA SER A 305 12.79 -4.49 -1.93
C SER A 305 13.66 -3.72 -0.90
N ASN A 306 13.97 -2.46 -1.17
CA ASN A 306 14.85 -1.62 -0.34
C ASN A 306 14.54 -0.12 -0.54
N TYR A 307 13.27 0.27 -0.44
CA TYR A 307 12.85 1.66 -0.50
C TYR A 307 12.84 2.30 0.89
N SER A 308 13.20 3.58 1.03
CA SER A 308 13.37 4.23 2.35
C SER A 308 12.27 5.18 2.77
N GLY A 309 11.33 5.56 1.89
CA GLY A 309 10.26 6.50 2.23
C GLY A 309 9.13 5.90 3.07
N GLY A 310 9.18 4.59 3.34
CA GLY A 310 8.23 3.90 4.21
C GLY A 310 6.93 3.51 3.51
N LEU A 311 6.07 2.80 4.25
CA LEU A 311 4.78 2.30 3.78
C LEU A 311 3.65 2.92 4.62
N THR A 312 2.71 3.61 3.97
CA THR A 312 1.49 4.13 4.62
C THR A 312 0.25 3.43 4.08
N VAL A 313 -0.46 2.72 4.95
CA VAL A 313 -1.77 2.12 4.65
C VAL A 313 -2.87 3.06 5.11
N LYS A 314 -3.39 3.90 4.21
CA LYS A 314 -4.41 4.89 4.55
C LYS A 314 -5.82 4.30 4.66
N ALA A 315 -6.13 3.33 3.79
CA ALA A 315 -7.46 2.75 3.72
C ALA A 315 -7.45 1.32 3.17
N GLY A 316 -8.33 0.50 3.73
CA GLY A 316 -8.57 -0.88 3.30
C GLY A 316 -7.37 -1.79 3.55
N ARG A 317 -7.09 -2.74 2.64
CA ARG A 317 -6.16 -3.84 2.90
C ARG A 317 -4.92 -3.79 2.02
N THR A 318 -3.76 -3.86 2.67
CA THR A 318 -2.46 -4.10 2.04
C THR A 318 -1.87 -5.40 2.55
N SER A 319 -1.37 -6.24 1.66
CA SER A 319 -0.74 -7.52 1.98
C SER A 319 0.72 -7.49 1.56
N VAL A 320 1.61 -7.92 2.45
CA VAL A 320 3.06 -7.98 2.20
C VAL A 320 3.56 -9.41 2.40
N ARG A 321 4.21 -9.95 1.36
CA ARG A 321 4.65 -11.36 1.31
C ARG A 321 6.06 -11.60 1.88
N TYR A 322 6.97 -10.68 1.62
CA TYR A 322 8.36 -10.75 2.05
C TYR A 322 8.65 -9.57 2.95
N THR A 323 9.48 -9.76 3.98
CA THR A 323 9.83 -8.71 4.95
C THR A 323 10.36 -7.45 4.27
N ASP A 324 11.23 -7.63 3.29
CA ASP A 324 11.83 -6.54 2.53
C ASP A 324 10.79 -5.71 1.74
N GLY A 325 9.60 -6.27 1.48
CA GLY A 325 8.46 -5.56 0.89
C GLY A 325 7.95 -4.38 1.73
N LEU A 326 8.30 -4.29 3.01
CA LEU A 326 8.05 -3.09 3.85
C LEU A 326 9.08 -1.96 3.63
N GLY A 327 10.16 -2.23 2.91
CA GLY A 327 11.27 -1.29 2.77
C GLY A 327 12.03 -1.09 4.08
N THR A 328 12.80 -0.02 4.16
CA THR A 328 13.63 0.35 5.33
C THR A 328 13.05 1.52 6.13
N GLY A 329 12.09 2.25 5.56
CA GLY A 329 11.40 3.36 6.24
C GLY A 329 10.35 2.90 7.25
N ASP A 330 9.71 3.87 7.90
CA ASP A 330 8.65 3.57 8.87
C ASP A 330 7.38 3.04 8.18
N VAL A 331 6.57 2.30 8.93
CA VAL A 331 5.25 1.83 8.50
C VAL A 331 4.18 2.64 9.24
N THR A 332 3.15 3.08 8.53
CA THR A 332 1.97 3.74 9.11
C THR A 332 0.71 2.98 8.75
N ILE A 333 -0.15 2.69 9.73
CA ILE A 333 -1.50 2.14 9.51
C ILE A 333 -2.52 3.20 9.94
N GLY A 334 -3.44 3.51 9.03
CA GLY A 334 -4.47 4.52 9.18
C GLY A 334 -4.01 5.92 8.79
N ASP A 335 -4.94 6.86 8.82
CA ASP A 335 -4.72 8.25 8.45
C ASP A 335 -5.57 9.18 9.33
N ALA A 336 -4.91 10.10 10.03
CA ALA A 336 -5.59 11.08 10.90
C ALA A 336 -6.52 12.02 10.11
N ALA A 337 -6.25 12.23 8.82
CA ALA A 337 -7.11 13.04 7.95
C ALA A 337 -8.36 12.29 7.46
N ASN A 338 -8.36 10.95 7.50
CA ASN A 338 -9.46 10.10 7.00
C ASN A 338 -10.15 9.36 8.13
N THR A 339 -10.92 10.10 8.93
CA THR A 339 -11.59 9.57 10.13
C THR A 339 -12.59 8.46 9.80
N GLY A 340 -12.62 7.40 10.62
CA GLY A 340 -13.55 6.27 10.54
C GLY A 340 -13.19 5.24 9.48
N ILE A 341 -12.14 5.47 8.67
CA ILE A 341 -11.74 4.56 7.60
C ILE A 341 -10.79 3.50 8.15
N ALA A 342 -11.20 2.22 8.03
CA ALA A 342 -10.36 1.10 8.45
C ALA A 342 -9.13 0.96 7.55
N ALA A 343 -8.00 0.59 8.15
CA ALA A 343 -6.74 0.32 7.49
C ALA A 343 -6.14 -0.99 8.04
N SER A 344 -5.69 -1.87 7.16
CA SER A 344 -5.24 -3.21 7.53
C SER A 344 -3.98 -3.58 6.78
N LEU A 345 -2.90 -3.82 7.53
CA LEU A 345 -1.69 -4.43 7.03
C LEU A 345 -1.72 -5.92 7.37
N THR A 346 -1.88 -6.75 6.34
CA THR A 346 -1.63 -8.19 6.46
C THR A 346 -0.16 -8.45 6.15
N ILE A 347 0.58 -8.93 7.13
CA ILE A 347 1.91 -9.50 6.93
C ILE A 347 1.75 -11.02 6.87
N GLY A 348 2.37 -11.64 5.87
CA GLY A 348 2.26 -13.09 5.67
C GLY A 348 3.50 -13.59 4.98
N GLY A 349 4.17 -14.58 5.58
CA GLY A 349 5.44 -15.08 5.11
C GLY A 349 5.34 -16.09 3.97
N THR A 350 6.51 -16.50 3.50
CA THR A 350 6.71 -17.78 2.83
C THR A 350 7.25 -18.78 3.86
N SER A 351 7.69 -19.97 3.41
CA SER A 351 8.48 -20.87 4.26
C SER A 351 9.79 -20.24 4.79
N GLU A 352 10.23 -19.10 4.22
CA GLU A 352 11.41 -18.35 4.68
C GLU A 352 11.16 -17.55 5.98
N GLY A 353 9.91 -17.48 6.45
CA GLY A 353 9.52 -16.66 7.60
C GLY A 353 9.29 -15.18 7.23
N PHE A 354 8.91 -14.39 8.24
CA PHE A 354 8.72 -12.95 8.13
C PHE A 354 9.15 -12.30 9.45
N SER A 355 10.09 -11.35 9.42
CA SER A 355 10.60 -10.65 10.62
C SER A 355 10.86 -9.17 10.32
N ALA A 356 9.92 -8.30 10.66
CA ALA A 356 10.02 -6.86 10.40
C ALA A 356 10.62 -6.10 11.59
N THR A 357 11.39 -5.05 11.32
CA THR A 357 12.02 -4.18 12.34
C THR A 357 11.67 -2.70 12.19
N ASN A 358 10.91 -2.35 11.15
CA ASN A 358 10.43 -1.00 10.89
C ASN A 358 9.65 -0.46 12.10
N GLN A 359 9.74 0.84 12.37
CA GLN A 359 8.84 1.45 13.36
C GLN A 359 7.42 1.47 12.79
N LEU A 360 6.43 1.17 13.63
CA LEU A 360 5.02 1.22 13.28
C LEU A 360 4.34 2.41 13.96
N HIS A 361 3.71 3.25 13.17
CA HIS A 361 2.80 4.29 13.64
C HIS A 361 1.35 3.91 13.35
N VAL A 362 0.48 4.09 14.33
CA VAL A 362 -0.96 3.89 14.17
C VAL A 362 -1.65 5.24 14.31
N ARG A 363 -2.45 5.61 13.30
CA ARG A 363 -3.09 6.93 13.20
C ARG A 363 -4.55 6.80 12.80
N GLY A 364 -5.36 7.81 13.14
CA GLY A 364 -6.77 7.86 12.79
C GLY A 364 -7.65 6.94 13.65
N ASN A 365 -8.94 7.24 13.69
CA ASN A 365 -9.93 6.56 14.53
C ASN A 365 -10.72 5.44 13.81
N GLY A 366 -10.23 4.99 12.65
CA GLY A 366 -10.75 3.79 12.00
C GLY A 366 -10.29 2.50 12.68
N VAL A 367 -10.79 1.35 12.22
CA VAL A 367 -10.27 0.05 12.66
C VAL A 367 -8.89 -0.18 12.02
N ASN A 368 -7.83 0.05 12.78
CA ASN A 368 -6.46 -0.21 12.34
C ASN A 368 -6.06 -1.64 12.72
N THR A 369 -5.58 -2.43 11.77
CA THR A 369 -5.22 -3.83 12.00
C THR A 369 -3.82 -4.13 11.48
N LEU A 370 -2.99 -4.73 12.34
CA LEU A 370 -1.81 -5.49 11.92
C LEU A 370 -2.14 -6.97 12.11
N GLY A 371 -2.02 -7.78 11.06
CA GLY A 371 -2.39 -9.18 11.19
C GLY A 371 -1.72 -10.16 10.25
N VAL A 372 -1.90 -11.44 10.56
CA VAL A 372 -1.46 -12.58 9.75
C VAL A 372 -2.67 -13.42 9.34
N THR A 373 -2.68 -13.92 8.10
CA THR A 373 -3.73 -14.85 7.63
C THR A 373 -3.21 -16.25 7.27
N ALA A 374 -1.92 -16.36 7.01
CA ALA A 374 -1.22 -17.60 6.74
C ALA A 374 0.25 -17.41 7.10
N TRP A 375 0.90 -18.51 7.51
CA TRP A 375 2.27 -18.52 8.02
C TRP A 375 2.45 -17.67 9.28
N SER A 376 3.50 -17.94 10.05
CA SER A 376 3.79 -17.14 11.24
C SER A 376 4.69 -15.96 10.89
N ALA A 377 4.50 -14.84 11.56
CA ALA A 377 5.27 -13.61 11.36
C ALA A 377 5.70 -13.02 12.70
N THR A 378 6.84 -12.35 12.71
CA THR A 378 7.38 -11.60 13.85
C THR A 378 7.51 -10.13 13.47
N TYR A 379 7.05 -9.23 14.35
CA TYR A 379 7.22 -7.80 14.24
C TYR A 379 8.01 -7.30 15.45
N SER A 380 9.26 -6.92 15.24
CA SER A 380 10.21 -6.54 16.30
C SER A 380 10.45 -5.04 16.40
N GLY A 381 9.99 -4.25 15.43
CA GLY A 381 10.07 -2.79 15.48
C GLY A 381 9.06 -2.18 16.47
N PRO A 382 9.38 -1.02 17.08
CA PRO A 382 8.50 -0.40 18.07
C PRO A 382 7.17 0.05 17.44
N ILE A 383 6.10 -0.01 18.22
CA ILE A 383 4.75 0.39 17.81
C ILE A 383 4.32 1.61 18.65
N THR A 384 3.92 2.68 17.98
CA THR A 384 3.42 3.91 18.63
C THR A 384 1.98 4.20 18.19
N LEU A 385 1.08 4.31 19.16
CA LEU A 385 -0.32 4.71 18.97
C LEU A 385 -0.47 6.23 19.09
N HIS A 386 -1.00 6.89 18.05
CA HIS A 386 -1.21 8.34 18.02
C HIS A 386 -2.69 8.67 18.21
N ASP A 387 -3.19 8.51 19.44
CA ASP A 387 -4.62 8.64 19.79
C ASP A 387 -5.51 7.73 18.93
N SER A 388 -5.03 6.51 18.70
CA SER A 388 -5.56 5.59 17.70
C SER A 388 -5.49 4.15 18.18
N ASN A 389 -6.59 3.42 18.02
CA ASN A 389 -6.68 2.04 18.46
C ASN A 389 -6.01 1.10 17.45
N LEU A 390 -5.44 0.00 17.94
CA LEU A 390 -4.80 -1.04 17.12
C LEU A 390 -5.40 -2.40 17.42
N THR A 391 -5.73 -3.14 16.37
CA THR A 391 -6.03 -4.57 16.43
C THR A 391 -4.82 -5.38 15.97
N LEU A 392 -4.36 -6.31 16.81
CA LEU A 392 -3.39 -7.34 16.45
C LEU A 392 -4.13 -8.65 16.23
N GLN A 393 -4.06 -9.17 15.01
CA GLN A 393 -4.91 -10.28 14.58
C GLN A 393 -4.10 -11.44 14.01
N ALA A 394 -4.38 -12.65 14.50
CA ALA A 394 -4.05 -13.88 13.78
C ALA A 394 -5.35 -14.54 13.30
N ASN A 395 -5.58 -14.55 11.99
CA ASN A 395 -6.80 -15.07 11.37
C ASN A 395 -6.47 -16.19 10.38
N SER A 396 -6.33 -17.43 10.86
CA SER A 396 -5.93 -18.55 10.00
C SER A 396 -6.67 -19.84 10.32
N THR A 397 -7.20 -20.47 9.27
CA THR A 397 -7.78 -21.81 9.30
C THR A 397 -6.73 -22.92 9.16
N SER A 398 -5.46 -22.58 8.95
CA SER A 398 -4.35 -23.55 8.84
C SER A 398 -3.33 -23.42 9.97
N GLY A 399 -3.56 -22.48 10.90
CA GLY A 399 -2.61 -22.13 11.95
C GLY A 399 -1.65 -21.03 11.53
N ALA A 400 -1.64 -19.94 12.27
CA ALA A 400 -0.67 -18.84 12.11
C ALA A 400 -0.41 -18.16 13.45
N THR A 401 0.84 -17.79 13.71
CA THR A 401 1.20 -17.00 14.89
C THR A 401 1.64 -15.61 14.46
N LEU A 402 1.04 -14.58 15.05
CA LEU A 402 1.60 -13.22 15.04
C LEU A 402 2.39 -13.02 16.33
N THR A 403 3.68 -12.72 16.20
CA THR A 403 4.56 -12.38 17.33
C THR A 403 4.94 -10.92 17.25
N VAL A 404 4.79 -10.17 18.34
CA VAL A 404 5.21 -8.78 18.45
C VAL A 404 6.28 -8.69 19.55
N ASP A 405 7.52 -8.52 19.14
CA ASP A 405 8.66 -8.35 20.06
C ASP A 405 8.97 -6.87 20.31
N GLY A 406 8.52 -5.98 19.43
CA GLY A 406 8.66 -4.54 19.60
C GLY A 406 7.77 -4.01 20.72
N GLY A 407 8.25 -2.99 21.45
CA GLY A 407 7.46 -2.35 22.49
C GLY A 407 6.28 -1.55 21.93
N ILE A 408 5.15 -1.52 22.65
CA ILE A 408 3.94 -0.78 22.28
C ILE A 408 3.74 0.39 23.25
N THR A 409 3.64 1.61 22.73
CA THR A 409 3.47 2.85 23.52
C THR A 409 2.50 3.83 22.84
N GLY A 410 2.23 4.97 23.46
CA GLY A 410 1.32 6.00 22.94
C GLY A 410 -0.11 5.88 23.47
N THR A 411 -1.05 6.61 22.90
CA THR A 411 -2.45 6.64 23.35
C THR A 411 -3.35 5.87 22.40
N GLY A 412 -4.19 4.99 22.95
CA GLY A 412 -5.13 4.17 22.19
C GLY A 412 -5.31 2.79 22.83
N ASP A 413 -6.44 2.15 22.52
CA ASP A 413 -6.73 0.79 22.95
C ASP A 413 -6.04 -0.25 22.07
N LEU A 414 -5.65 -1.35 22.68
CA LEU A 414 -5.12 -2.52 22.01
C LEU A 414 -6.18 -3.63 22.02
N THR A 415 -6.49 -4.19 20.85
CA THR A 415 -7.33 -5.39 20.71
C THR A 415 -6.50 -6.54 20.19
N LEU A 416 -6.50 -7.67 20.89
CA LEU A 416 -5.75 -8.88 20.56
C LEU A 416 -6.74 -9.97 20.16
N THR A 417 -6.63 -10.47 18.95
CA THR A 417 -7.60 -11.44 18.45
C THR A 417 -7.01 -12.61 17.69
N THR A 418 -7.57 -13.79 17.98
CA THR A 418 -7.33 -15.00 17.19
C THR A 418 -8.64 -15.50 16.60
N THR A 419 -8.67 -15.70 15.29
CA THR A 419 -9.81 -16.25 14.54
C THR A 419 -9.35 -17.34 13.58
N GLY A 420 -10.24 -18.28 13.25
CA GLY A 420 -9.92 -19.45 12.44
C GLY A 420 -9.19 -20.56 13.21
N HIS A 421 -9.54 -21.81 12.89
CA HIS A 421 -8.90 -23.01 13.43
C HIS A 421 -8.70 -24.02 12.30
N ALA A 422 -7.54 -24.67 12.32
CA ALA A 422 -7.33 -25.88 11.56
C ALA A 422 -8.03 -27.05 12.24
N THR A 423 -9.14 -27.51 11.69
CA THR A 423 -9.83 -28.74 12.10
C THR A 423 -8.98 -30.02 11.96
N ASN A 424 -7.74 -29.88 11.49
CA ASN A 424 -6.83 -30.98 11.19
C ASN A 424 -5.86 -31.21 12.36
N THR A 425 -5.71 -32.47 12.76
CA THR A 425 -5.00 -32.98 13.96
C THR A 425 -3.46 -32.81 13.97
N GLY A 426 -2.91 -31.87 13.21
CA GLY A 426 -1.46 -31.60 13.16
C GLY A 426 -1.06 -30.17 12.80
N ALA A 427 -2.03 -29.26 12.64
CA ALA A 427 -1.73 -27.87 12.35
C ALA A 427 -1.31 -27.10 13.61
N SER A 428 -0.38 -26.16 13.44
CA SER A 428 0.02 -25.27 14.53
C SER A 428 -1.17 -24.44 15.02
N PRO A 429 -1.28 -24.11 16.32
CA PRO A 429 -2.37 -23.28 16.78
C PRO A 429 -2.27 -21.83 16.27
N THR A 430 -3.43 -21.21 16.07
CA THR A 430 -3.51 -19.76 15.81
C THR A 430 -3.29 -18.98 17.11
N ARG A 431 -2.32 -18.05 17.13
CA ARG A 431 -1.90 -17.32 18.33
C ARG A 431 -1.48 -15.88 18.04
N VAL A 432 -1.56 -15.05 19.07
CA VAL A 432 -0.90 -13.74 19.14
C VAL A 432 0.03 -13.73 20.36
N PHE A 433 1.29 -13.36 20.18
CA PHE A 433 2.26 -13.13 21.26
C PHE A 433 2.65 -11.66 21.32
N LEU A 434 2.61 -11.08 22.52
CA LEU A 434 3.24 -9.81 22.85
C LEU A 434 4.43 -10.07 23.77
N ASN A 435 5.64 -10.06 23.22
CA ASN A 435 6.87 -10.28 23.97
C ASN A 435 7.55 -8.97 24.36
N GLY A 436 7.32 -7.90 23.59
CA GLY A 436 7.80 -6.56 23.91
C GLY A 436 7.03 -5.90 25.05
N PHE A 437 7.65 -4.91 25.71
CA PHE A 437 6.99 -4.07 26.72
C PHE A 437 5.71 -3.41 26.18
N VAL A 438 4.62 -3.45 26.95
CA VAL A 438 3.33 -2.88 26.55
C VAL A 438 2.93 -1.78 27.53
N ASN A 439 2.83 -0.54 27.07
CA ASN A 439 2.52 0.63 27.90
C ASN A 439 1.75 1.69 27.11
N ASN A 440 0.73 1.26 26.38
CA ASN A 440 -0.24 2.18 25.79
C ASN A 440 -1.11 2.81 26.89
N THR A 441 -1.43 4.08 26.73
CA THR A 441 -2.49 4.75 27.50
C THR A 441 -3.83 4.31 26.93
N GLY A 442 -4.50 3.39 27.61
CA GLY A 442 -5.75 2.78 27.18
C GLY A 442 -5.88 1.34 27.68
N THR A 443 -6.84 0.62 27.13
CA THR A 443 -7.13 -0.77 27.53
C THR A 443 -6.35 -1.77 26.68
N ILE A 444 -6.23 -3.01 27.19
CA ILE A 444 -5.87 -4.19 26.40
C ILE A 444 -7.07 -5.13 26.42
N THR A 445 -7.67 -5.39 25.27
CA THR A 445 -8.80 -6.32 25.13
C THR A 445 -8.37 -7.59 24.38
N SER A 446 -8.56 -8.76 24.98
CA SER A 446 -8.38 -10.07 24.34
C SER A 446 -9.73 -10.65 23.94
N THR A 447 -9.86 -11.08 22.69
CA THR A 447 -11.07 -11.72 22.16
C THR A 447 -10.72 -12.79 21.13
N SER A 448 -11.10 -14.03 21.39
CA SER A 448 -10.86 -15.18 20.52
C SER A 448 -12.12 -16.04 20.37
N THR A 449 -12.29 -16.65 19.20
CA THR A 449 -13.46 -17.50 18.90
C THR A 449 -13.02 -18.89 18.46
N GLY A 450 -13.48 -19.97 19.10
CA GLY A 450 -13.19 -21.40 18.79
C GLY A 450 -12.43 -22.17 19.90
N VAL A 451 -12.23 -23.49 19.77
CA VAL A 451 -11.91 -24.42 20.89
C VAL A 451 -10.72 -24.00 21.80
N PRO A 452 -10.86 -23.97 23.15
CA PRO A 452 -9.95 -23.25 24.09
C PRO A 452 -8.58 -23.88 24.39
N THR A 453 -8.31 -25.13 24.00
CA THR A 453 -7.19 -25.89 24.61
C THR A 453 -5.82 -25.65 23.97
N THR A 454 -5.74 -25.09 22.76
CA THR A 454 -4.44 -24.85 22.08
C THR A 454 -4.24 -23.43 21.53
N ARG A 455 -5.30 -22.61 21.50
CA ARG A 455 -5.29 -21.24 20.98
C ARG A 455 -5.15 -20.20 22.08
N GLY A 456 -4.71 -19.00 21.74
CA GLY A 456 -4.79 -17.91 22.71
C GLY A 456 -3.94 -16.71 22.36
N VAL A 457 -4.13 -15.71 23.20
CA VAL A 457 -3.32 -14.50 23.28
C VAL A 457 -2.35 -14.67 24.44
N TYR A 458 -1.09 -14.32 24.21
CA TYR A 458 -0.02 -14.42 25.18
C TYR A 458 0.59 -13.05 25.36
N ILE A 459 0.64 -12.56 26.59
CA ILE A 459 1.33 -11.33 26.96
C ILE A 459 2.50 -11.75 27.87
N ALA A 460 3.68 -11.77 27.26
CA ALA A 460 4.94 -12.15 27.90
C ALA A 460 5.82 -10.95 28.22
N GLY A 461 5.64 -9.82 27.53
CA GLY A 461 6.27 -8.57 27.88
C GLY A 461 5.70 -7.98 29.17
N THR A 462 6.49 -7.13 29.82
CA THR A 462 6.05 -6.34 30.98
C THR A 462 4.93 -5.38 30.57
N ILE A 463 3.92 -5.25 31.42
CA ILE A 463 2.80 -4.33 31.23
C ILE A 463 3.04 -3.09 32.11
N GLY A 464 3.09 -1.92 31.49
CA GLY A 464 3.39 -0.65 32.14
C GLY A 464 2.17 0.04 32.77
N SER A 465 2.43 1.09 33.56
CA SER A 465 1.44 1.80 34.37
C SER A 465 0.41 2.61 33.57
N ASN A 466 0.62 2.84 32.28
CA ASN A 466 -0.34 3.59 31.45
C ASN A 466 -1.53 2.74 30.99
N VAL A 467 -1.40 1.41 31.05
CA VAL A 467 -2.50 0.49 30.71
C VAL A 467 -3.56 0.62 31.80
N THR A 468 -4.78 0.98 31.40
CA THR A 468 -5.87 1.28 32.35
C THR A 468 -6.62 0.03 32.78
N ASP A 469 -6.79 -0.94 31.87
CA ASP A 469 -7.52 -2.18 32.13
C ASP A 469 -7.06 -3.29 31.20
N ILE A 470 -7.18 -4.53 31.67
CA ILE A 470 -7.05 -5.75 30.85
C ILE A 470 -8.40 -6.44 30.81
N ILE A 471 -8.97 -6.57 29.61
CA ILE A 471 -10.30 -7.11 29.40
C ILE A 471 -10.19 -8.40 28.59
N GLN A 472 -10.85 -9.48 29.02
CA GLN A 472 -11.06 -10.67 28.21
C GLN A 472 -12.54 -10.87 27.94
N THR A 473 -12.89 -10.98 26.66
CA THR A 473 -14.26 -11.23 26.23
C THR A 473 -14.37 -12.54 25.46
N GLY A 474 -15.54 -13.17 25.51
CA GLY A 474 -15.86 -14.36 24.72
C GLY A 474 -15.59 -15.67 25.45
N ALA A 475 -16.59 -16.55 25.40
CA ALA A 475 -16.63 -17.83 26.08
C ALA A 475 -15.41 -18.74 25.82
N GLN A 476 -14.82 -18.65 24.64
CA GLN A 476 -13.75 -19.56 24.21
C GLN A 476 -12.38 -18.88 24.17
N SER A 477 -12.30 -17.66 24.70
CA SER A 477 -11.06 -16.91 24.76
C SER A 477 -10.08 -17.52 25.74
N ARG A 478 -8.78 -17.38 25.42
CA ARG A 478 -7.71 -17.68 26.35
C ARG A 478 -6.66 -16.59 26.30
N LEU A 479 -6.46 -15.94 27.44
CA LEU A 479 -5.39 -14.99 27.71
C LEU A 479 -4.40 -15.66 28.65
N VAL A 480 -3.12 -15.60 28.27
CA VAL A 480 -2.03 -16.11 29.08
C VAL A 480 -1.12 -14.94 29.40
N LEU A 481 -0.96 -14.64 30.69
CA LEU A 481 -0.03 -13.64 31.19
C LEU A 481 1.19 -14.35 31.74
N THR A 482 2.35 -14.12 31.12
CA THR A 482 3.63 -14.70 31.55
C THR A 482 4.69 -13.64 31.88
N GLY A 483 4.44 -12.38 31.55
CA GLY A 483 5.32 -11.28 31.96
C GLY A 483 5.26 -11.06 33.47
N THR A 484 6.43 -10.97 34.10
CA THR A 484 6.59 -10.66 35.54
C THR A 484 6.89 -9.18 35.74
N ASP A 485 6.80 -8.69 36.98
CA ASP A 485 7.18 -7.31 37.33
C ASP A 485 6.34 -6.25 36.61
N ASN A 486 5.06 -6.56 36.44
CA ASN A 486 4.09 -5.65 35.84
C ASN A 486 3.86 -4.43 36.74
N ALA A 487 3.71 -3.25 36.11
CA ALA A 487 3.48 -1.97 36.79
C ALA A 487 2.07 -1.41 36.56
N PHE A 488 1.19 -2.11 35.84
CA PHE A 488 -0.19 -1.68 35.63
C PHE A 488 -0.97 -1.71 36.94
N THR A 489 -1.75 -0.67 37.21
CA THR A 489 -2.60 -0.59 38.41
C THR A 489 -4.08 -0.72 38.06
N GLY A 490 -4.37 -1.01 36.79
CA GLY A 490 -5.69 -1.20 36.23
C GLY A 490 -6.40 -2.46 36.69
N ASP A 491 -7.69 -2.55 36.38
CA ASP A 491 -8.48 -3.74 36.70
C ASP A 491 -8.30 -4.83 35.62
N VAL A 492 -8.47 -6.09 36.04
CA VAL A 492 -8.54 -7.24 35.14
C VAL A 492 -9.97 -7.75 35.11
N ASP A 493 -10.62 -7.58 33.96
CA ASP A 493 -12.01 -7.93 33.72
C ASP A 493 -12.12 -9.16 32.81
N ILE A 494 -12.50 -10.31 33.39
CA ILE A 494 -12.69 -11.57 32.67
C ILE A 494 -14.19 -11.84 32.51
N GLN A 495 -14.74 -11.32 31.40
CA GLN A 495 -16.14 -11.47 31.03
C GLN A 495 -16.47 -12.87 30.47
N GLY A 496 -15.46 -13.62 30.03
CA GLY A 496 -15.60 -15.02 29.60
C GLY A 496 -14.27 -15.67 29.23
N GLY A 497 -14.22 -17.00 29.14
CA GLY A 497 -13.03 -17.77 28.76
C GLY A 497 -12.04 -18.05 29.91
N THR A 498 -10.80 -18.41 29.58
CA THR A 498 -9.76 -18.80 30.56
C THR A 498 -8.68 -17.73 30.67
N LEU A 499 -8.42 -17.23 31.88
CA LEU A 499 -7.20 -16.48 32.21
C LEU A 499 -6.16 -17.44 32.78
N THR A 500 -4.98 -17.48 32.19
CA THR A 500 -3.85 -18.27 32.71
C THR A 500 -2.75 -17.35 33.18
N LEU A 501 -2.29 -17.54 34.42
CA LEU A 501 -1.16 -16.84 35.01
C LEU A 501 0.04 -17.80 35.12
N GLY A 502 1.19 -17.34 34.64
CA GLY A 502 2.44 -18.09 34.68
C GLY A 502 2.72 -18.96 33.46
N SER A 503 3.99 -19.35 33.35
CA SER A 503 4.51 -20.10 32.19
C SER A 503 4.59 -21.62 32.43
N GLY A 504 4.37 -22.08 33.67
CA GLY A 504 4.62 -23.45 34.12
C GLY A 504 6.07 -23.69 34.57
N ALA A 505 6.90 -22.64 34.58
CA ALA A 505 8.27 -22.69 35.07
C ALA A 505 8.33 -22.26 36.55
N VAL A 506 9.23 -22.87 37.33
CA VAL A 506 9.40 -22.52 38.75
C VAL A 506 10.10 -21.16 38.86
N THR A 507 9.31 -20.10 38.98
CA THR A 507 9.76 -18.73 39.28
C THR A 507 9.24 -18.32 40.65
N THR A 508 10.13 -17.94 41.57
CA THR A 508 9.80 -17.73 42.99
C THR A 508 9.37 -16.30 43.35
N THR A 509 9.35 -15.37 42.39
CA THR A 509 9.01 -13.95 42.56
C THR A 509 8.40 -13.40 41.27
N ALA A 510 7.23 -13.89 40.88
CA ALA A 510 6.49 -13.36 39.74
C ALA A 510 5.26 -12.62 40.25
N THR A 511 5.14 -11.32 39.92
CA THR A 511 3.91 -10.53 40.04
C THR A 511 3.29 -10.40 38.65
N PHE A 512 2.30 -11.25 38.38
CA PHE A 512 1.55 -11.18 37.11
C PHE A 512 0.46 -10.13 37.20
N LEU A 513 -0.16 -9.98 38.38
CA LEU A 513 -1.09 -8.92 38.73
C LEU A 513 -0.39 -7.97 39.72
N THR A 514 -0.95 -6.79 39.94
CA THR A 514 -0.45 -5.89 40.99
C THR A 514 -1.35 -5.95 42.21
N ASP A 515 -0.79 -5.66 43.38
CA ASP A 515 -1.53 -5.58 44.65
C ASP A 515 -2.60 -4.47 44.64
N THR A 516 -2.52 -3.55 43.69
CA THR A 516 -3.52 -2.51 43.43
C THR A 516 -4.65 -2.92 42.49
N ALA A 517 -4.48 -3.97 41.67
CA ALA A 517 -5.46 -4.38 40.68
C ALA A 517 -6.66 -5.11 41.33
N SER A 518 -7.87 -4.90 40.83
CA SER A 518 -9.01 -5.78 41.14
C SER A 518 -9.23 -6.79 40.01
N LEU A 519 -9.65 -8.01 40.38
CA LEU A 519 -9.99 -9.07 39.45
C LEU A 519 -11.51 -9.29 39.42
N TYR A 520 -12.12 -9.14 38.26
CA TYR A 520 -13.55 -9.35 38.02
C TYR A 520 -13.76 -10.62 37.20
N LEU A 521 -14.60 -11.53 37.71
CA LEU A 521 -14.95 -12.79 37.09
C LEU A 521 -16.46 -12.86 36.87
N TYR A 522 -16.89 -13.20 35.66
CA TYR A 522 -18.32 -13.29 35.28
C TYR A 522 -18.71 -14.71 34.90
N THR A 523 -19.73 -15.26 35.57
CA THR A 523 -20.18 -16.65 35.40
C THR A 523 -21.31 -16.81 34.37
N THR A 524 -21.78 -15.71 33.77
CA THR A 524 -23.08 -15.61 33.07
C THR A 524 -23.22 -16.39 31.76
N ASP A 525 -22.16 -17.04 31.25
CA ASP A 525 -22.10 -17.46 29.85
C ASP A 525 -21.78 -18.97 29.62
N GLU A 526 -22.00 -19.85 30.61
CA GLU A 526 -21.80 -21.33 30.50
C GLU A 526 -20.41 -21.77 29.94
N SER A 527 -19.38 -20.91 30.02
CA SER A 527 -18.29 -20.91 29.03
C SER A 527 -16.96 -21.58 29.41
N GLY A 528 -16.84 -22.22 30.58
CA GLY A 528 -15.54 -22.73 31.01
C GLY A 528 -14.61 -21.62 31.52
N LEU A 529 -15.18 -20.66 32.25
CA LEU A 529 -14.45 -19.67 33.04
C LEU A 529 -13.49 -20.37 34.00
N VAL A 530 -12.20 -20.10 33.83
CA VAL A 530 -11.15 -20.69 34.66
C VAL A 530 -10.01 -19.67 34.82
N LEU A 531 -9.72 -19.29 36.06
CA LEU A 531 -8.41 -18.78 36.44
C LEU A 531 -7.48 -19.98 36.63
N ASN A 532 -6.36 -20.01 35.93
CA ASN A 532 -5.42 -21.13 35.96
C ASN A 532 -4.02 -20.68 36.37
N PHE A 533 -3.55 -21.14 37.51
CA PHE A 533 -2.19 -20.91 37.98
C PHE A 533 -1.26 -22.05 37.54
N LYS A 534 -0.28 -21.73 36.70
CA LYS A 534 0.69 -22.72 36.21
C LYS A 534 1.91 -22.89 37.10
N ASP A 535 2.23 -21.91 37.95
CA ASP A 535 3.46 -21.90 38.74
C ASP A 535 3.19 -22.28 40.21
N TYR A 536 3.89 -23.32 40.67
CA TYR A 536 3.58 -24.13 41.86
C TYR A 536 3.85 -23.48 43.24
N THR A 537 4.37 -22.25 43.30
CA THR A 537 4.79 -21.61 44.57
C THR A 537 4.42 -20.13 44.67
N VAL A 538 3.65 -19.60 43.72
CA VAL A 538 3.33 -18.17 43.65
C VAL A 538 2.01 -17.89 44.38
N ILE A 539 2.06 -16.94 45.31
CA ILE A 539 0.87 -16.27 45.86
C ILE A 539 0.77 -14.93 45.14
N GLU A 540 -0.25 -14.80 44.29
CA GLU A 540 -0.53 -13.56 43.57
C GLU A 540 -1.37 -12.63 44.47
N SER A 541 -0.99 -11.37 44.63
CA SER A 541 -1.71 -10.44 45.53
C SER A 541 -2.53 -9.43 44.73
N ILE A 542 -3.78 -9.21 45.12
CA ILE A 542 -4.70 -8.27 44.46
C ILE A 542 -5.52 -7.45 45.48
N ALA A 543 -6.01 -6.29 45.05
CA ALA A 543 -6.80 -5.39 45.89
C ALA A 543 -8.21 -5.96 46.20
N GLY A 544 -8.83 -6.62 45.24
CA GLY A 544 -10.17 -7.17 45.38
C GLY A 544 -10.53 -8.20 44.33
N LEU A 545 -11.25 -9.24 44.76
CA LEU A 545 -11.86 -10.23 43.88
C LEU A 545 -13.36 -9.99 43.80
N TYR A 546 -13.91 -9.94 42.61
CA TYR A 546 -15.35 -9.81 42.35
C TYR A 546 -15.83 -10.98 41.50
N ILE A 547 -16.93 -11.61 41.92
CA ILE A 547 -17.59 -12.68 41.17
C ILE A 547 -19.02 -12.22 40.92
N ASP A 548 -19.41 -12.11 39.65
CA ASP A 548 -20.72 -11.60 39.22
C ASP A 548 -21.07 -10.24 39.83
N GLY A 549 -20.06 -9.36 39.91
CA GLY A 549 -20.15 -8.03 40.52
C GLY A 549 -20.17 -8.02 42.06
N ALA A 550 -20.23 -9.17 42.73
CA ALA A 550 -20.17 -9.26 44.18
C ALA A 550 -18.72 -9.33 44.69
N LYS A 551 -18.36 -8.41 45.59
CA LYS A 551 -17.04 -8.40 46.24
C LYS A 551 -16.88 -9.62 47.15
N GLN A 552 -15.78 -10.34 46.99
CA GLN A 552 -15.43 -11.51 47.78
C GLN A 552 -14.65 -11.14 49.05
N ALA A 553 -14.64 -12.03 50.03
CA ALA A 553 -13.94 -11.84 51.30
C ALA A 553 -12.41 -11.81 51.12
N ALA A 554 -11.73 -11.02 51.95
CA ALA A 554 -10.27 -10.98 52.02
C ALA A 554 -9.73 -12.30 52.61
N GLY A 555 -8.62 -12.80 52.06
CA GLY A 555 -8.03 -14.09 52.41
C GLY A 555 -7.36 -14.76 51.23
N THR A 556 -6.85 -15.97 51.42
CA THR A 556 -6.30 -16.79 50.35
C THR A 556 -7.41 -17.49 49.57
N TRP A 557 -7.35 -17.41 48.25
CA TRP A 557 -8.28 -18.04 47.31
C TRP A 557 -7.54 -19.07 46.45
N GLY A 558 -8.11 -20.25 46.25
CA GLY A 558 -7.47 -21.33 45.50
C GLY A 558 -8.45 -22.31 44.88
N ALA A 559 -7.90 -23.30 44.18
CA ALA A 559 -8.69 -24.40 43.62
C ALA A 559 -9.27 -25.28 44.75
N ILE A 560 -10.33 -26.06 44.44
CA ILE A 560 -10.87 -27.06 45.38
C ILE A 560 -9.77 -28.06 45.78
N GLY A 561 -9.55 -28.23 47.08
CA GLY A 561 -8.51 -29.07 47.67
C GLY A 561 -7.12 -28.41 47.77
N SER A 562 -7.02 -27.10 47.53
CA SER A 562 -5.75 -26.35 47.66
C SER A 562 -5.37 -26.02 49.10
N GLY A 563 -6.32 -26.05 50.04
CA GLY A 563 -6.10 -25.64 51.43
C GLY A 563 -6.12 -24.12 51.64
N ALA A 564 -6.63 -23.35 50.68
CA ALA A 564 -6.87 -21.92 50.81
C ALA A 564 -8.02 -21.62 51.80
N ASP A 565 -8.07 -20.39 52.32
CA ASP A 565 -9.19 -19.93 53.18
C ASP A 565 -10.52 -20.05 52.44
N TYR A 566 -10.50 -19.78 51.13
CA TYR A 566 -11.64 -19.87 50.23
C TYR A 566 -11.27 -20.68 48.99
N GLU A 567 -12.01 -21.75 48.73
CA GLU A 567 -11.80 -22.59 47.55
C GLU A 567 -12.93 -22.39 46.54
N SER A 568 -12.58 -22.31 45.25
CA SER A 568 -13.54 -22.07 44.16
C SER A 568 -13.30 -22.98 42.97
N THR A 569 -14.37 -23.44 42.33
CA THR A 569 -14.31 -24.18 41.06
C THR A 569 -13.91 -23.31 39.87
N LEU A 570 -13.98 -21.99 40.03
CA LEU A 570 -13.51 -21.02 39.03
C LEU A 570 -11.98 -20.88 39.03
N ILE A 571 -11.30 -21.43 40.04
CA ILE A 571 -9.85 -21.44 40.15
C ILE A 571 -9.35 -22.87 39.96
N THR A 572 -8.34 -23.02 39.12
CA THR A 572 -7.66 -24.29 38.86
C THR A 572 -6.14 -24.08 38.88
N GLY A 573 -5.40 -25.19 38.79
CA GLY A 573 -3.96 -25.16 38.93
C GLY A 573 -3.54 -25.27 40.39
N THR A 574 -2.34 -24.77 40.69
CA THR A 574 -1.68 -25.04 42.00
C THR A 574 -1.25 -23.79 42.76
N GLY A 575 -1.43 -22.60 42.18
CA GLY A 575 -1.16 -21.32 42.85
C GLY A 575 -2.33 -20.82 43.70
N LEU A 576 -2.05 -19.77 44.48
CA LEU A 576 -3.01 -19.11 45.36
C LEU A 576 -3.14 -17.62 45.00
N LEU A 577 -4.32 -17.07 45.24
CA LEU A 577 -4.64 -15.66 45.10
C LEU A 577 -4.88 -15.04 46.48
N GLN A 578 -4.04 -14.11 46.91
CA GLN A 578 -4.22 -13.35 48.13
C GLN A 578 -5.09 -12.11 47.84
N VAL A 579 -6.32 -12.11 48.36
CA VAL A 579 -7.29 -11.02 48.16
C VAL A 579 -7.26 -10.07 49.34
N GLY A 580 -7.14 -8.76 49.04
CA GLY A 580 -7.22 -7.71 50.06
C GLY A 580 -6.01 -7.65 50.98
N ALA A 581 -4.85 -8.13 50.54
CA ALA A 581 -3.60 -7.83 51.21
C ALA A 581 -3.36 -6.32 51.10
N VAL A 582 -3.65 -5.58 52.17
CA VAL A 582 -3.17 -4.22 52.29
C VAL A 582 -1.65 -4.32 52.25
N PRO A 583 -0.94 -3.61 51.36
CA PRO A 583 0.50 -3.53 51.45
C PRO A 583 0.79 -2.98 52.83
N GLU A 584 1.36 -3.79 53.73
CA GLU A 584 1.82 -3.20 54.99
C GLU A 584 2.80 -2.10 54.57
N PRO A 585 2.54 -0.81 54.91
CA PRO A 585 3.48 0.24 54.59
C PRO A 585 4.80 -0.21 55.20
N ALA A 586 5.78 -0.46 54.32
CA ALA A 586 7.00 -1.17 54.66
C ALA A 586 7.45 -0.78 56.06
N THR A 587 7.69 -1.78 56.91
CA THR A 587 8.10 -1.67 58.32
C THR A 587 9.20 -0.62 58.59
N VAL A 588 9.90 -0.17 57.54
CA VAL A 588 10.78 0.99 57.46
C VAL A 588 10.17 2.31 57.97
N ALA A 589 8.89 2.62 57.70
CA ALA A 589 8.26 3.86 58.18
C ALA A 589 8.03 3.86 59.70
N LEU A 590 7.67 2.70 60.26
CA LEU A 590 7.51 2.51 61.70
C LEU A 590 8.88 2.50 62.41
N LEU A 591 9.93 1.96 61.77
CA LEU A 591 11.29 2.01 62.28
C LEU A 591 11.86 3.44 62.28
N ALA A 592 11.61 4.23 61.23
CA ALA A 592 12.01 5.64 61.16
C ALA A 592 11.29 6.49 62.24
N GLY A 593 10.00 6.25 62.47
CA GLY A 593 9.26 6.87 63.58
C GLY A 593 9.80 6.49 64.96
N ALA A 594 10.21 5.23 65.16
CA ALA A 594 10.81 4.76 66.40
C ALA A 594 12.20 5.37 66.67
N PHE A 595 13.03 5.59 65.63
CA PHE A 595 14.32 6.28 65.78
C PHE A 595 14.16 7.78 66.07
N VAL A 596 13.15 8.45 65.50
CA VAL A 596 12.87 9.88 65.79
C VAL A 596 12.29 10.08 67.19
N LEU A 597 11.43 9.17 67.68
CA LEU A 597 10.99 9.19 69.08
C LEU A 597 12.10 8.80 70.07
N GLY A 598 12.94 7.81 69.73
CA GLY A 598 14.10 7.42 70.55
C GLY A 598 15.16 8.52 70.67
N GLY A 599 15.45 9.23 69.58
CA GLY A 599 16.38 10.35 69.57
C GLY A 599 15.89 11.57 70.36
N THR A 600 14.59 11.88 70.29
CA THR A 600 14.01 13.02 71.04
C THR A 600 13.92 12.77 72.55
N LEU A 601 13.67 11.53 72.99
CA LEU A 601 13.73 11.13 74.41
C LEU A 601 15.16 11.14 74.97
N ALA A 602 16.17 10.74 74.17
CA ALA A 602 17.58 10.81 74.58
C ALA A 602 18.08 12.27 74.75
N ILE A 603 17.65 13.18 73.86
CA ILE A 603 17.99 14.62 73.95
C ILE A 603 17.31 15.28 75.17
N ARG A 604 16.08 14.87 75.52
CA ARG A 604 15.38 15.40 76.71
C ARG A 604 16.03 14.95 78.02
N ARG A 605 16.69 13.78 78.06
CA ARG A 605 17.41 13.27 79.24
C ARG A 605 18.76 13.96 79.48
N PHE A 606 19.38 14.53 78.43
CA PHE A 606 20.64 15.29 78.54
C PHE A 606 20.45 16.77 78.94
N ARG A 607 19.29 17.40 78.69
CA ARG A 607 19.02 18.79 79.11
C ARG A 607 18.72 18.96 80.61
N ASN A 608 18.47 17.89 81.35
CA ASN A 608 18.25 17.92 82.81
C ASN A 608 19.52 17.60 83.63
N ARG A 609 20.68 17.55 82.99
CA ARG A 609 22.00 17.45 83.64
C ARG A 609 22.91 18.59 83.16
N LYS A 610 22.54 19.82 83.48
CA LYS A 610 23.45 20.96 83.63
C LYS A 610 22.95 21.82 84.79
#